data_AF-A0A5J4XN29-F1
#
_entry.id   AF-A0A5J4XN29-F1
#
_cell.length_a   1.000
_cell.length_b   1.000
_cell.length_c   1.000
_cell.angle_alpha   90.00
_cell.angle_beta   90.00
_cell.angle_gamma   90.00
#
_symmetry.space_group_name_H-M   'P 1'
#
loop_
_entity.id
_entity.type
_entity.pdbx_description
1 polymer ?
#
loop_
_entity_poly.entity_id
_entity_poly.type
_entity_poly.pdbx_seq_one_letter_code
_entity_poly.pdbx_strand_id
1 'polypeptide(L)'
;MKGFKTFAKGIGGAVLRSGDGSAESAVEVLLQRVGDGVLAEDRQEALADLRDLISNNTQARLAVGAHGLPMLCTVVKEERQDIEMLRGALECLTIVIGPPSQAESAGKGPHPAAVNAEMFSRGKDNIGMLLGFLEDEPAGISDFYVRYHTIQLLTSLAAVSSLRIQEVC
;
A
#
# COMPACT_ATOMS: atom_id res chain seq x y z
N MET A 1 48.42 -10.88 5.82
CA MET A 1 47.05 -10.83 6.38
C MET A 1 46.61 -9.37 6.44
N LYS A 2 45.39 -9.09 5.95
CA LYS A 2 44.65 -7.79 5.94
C LYS A 2 45.21 -6.78 4.93
N GLY A 3 44.45 -6.21 4.00
CA GLY A 3 43.04 -6.33 3.66
C GLY A 3 42.79 -5.30 2.54
N PHE A 4 42.26 -5.77 1.42
CA PHE A 4 41.90 -4.96 0.25
C PHE A 4 40.53 -4.31 0.49
N LYS A 5 40.42 -2.99 0.26
CA LYS A 5 39.29 -2.36 -0.47
C LYS A 5 39.46 -0.85 -0.52
N THR A 6 39.85 -0.36 -1.69
CA THR A 6 39.37 0.92 -2.20
C THR A 6 38.28 0.59 -3.22
N PHE A 7 37.17 1.32 -3.21
CA PHE A 7 36.68 2.10 -4.37
C PHE A 7 35.32 2.69 -4.01
N ALA A 8 35.33 4.00 -3.77
CA ALA A 8 34.16 4.85 -3.72
C ALA A 8 33.64 5.13 -5.14
N LYS A 9 32.33 5.02 -5.33
CA LYS A 9 31.51 5.60 -6.40
C LYS A 9 30.05 5.45 -5.92
N GLY A 10 29.27 6.47 -5.58
CA GLY A 10 29.26 7.84 -6.03
C GLY A 10 28.22 8.00 -7.15
N ILE A 11 26.93 7.87 -6.83
CA ILE A 11 25.79 8.36 -7.64
C ILE A 11 24.66 8.74 -6.67
N GLY A 12 24.16 9.98 -6.78
CA GLY A 12 22.82 10.33 -6.31
C GLY A 12 22.69 11.06 -4.98
N GLY A 13 23.55 12.04 -4.70
CA GLY A 13 23.25 13.06 -3.69
C GLY A 13 22.05 13.89 -4.13
N ALA A 14 20.84 13.44 -3.81
CA ALA A 14 19.66 14.29 -3.81
C ALA A 14 19.69 15.10 -2.51
N VAL A 15 19.85 16.42 -2.67
CA VAL A 15 19.62 17.41 -1.62
C VAL A 15 18.22 17.16 -1.06
N LEU A 16 18.14 16.62 0.16
CA LEU A 16 16.91 16.47 0.93
C LEU A 16 16.37 17.87 1.23
N ARG A 17 15.59 18.40 0.29
CA ARG A 17 14.74 19.57 0.46
C ARG A 17 13.51 19.12 1.25
N SER A 18 13.45 19.55 2.51
CA SER A 18 12.25 19.65 3.34
C SER A 18 11.14 18.60 3.13
N GLY A 19 11.24 17.49 3.86
CA GLY A 19 10.11 16.72 4.42
C GLY A 19 9.07 16.10 3.47
N ASP A 20 8.27 16.92 2.81
CA ASP A 20 7.04 16.49 2.12
C ASP A 20 7.31 16.08 0.66
N GLY A 21 8.05 16.90 -0.10
CA GLY A 21 8.34 16.60 -1.51
C GLY A 21 9.27 15.40 -1.72
N SER A 22 10.04 15.02 -0.70
CA SER A 22 10.91 13.84 -0.77
C SER A 22 10.14 12.54 -0.60
N ALA A 23 9.05 12.52 0.18
CA ALA A 23 8.27 11.32 0.43
C ALA A 23 7.36 11.02 -0.76
N GLU A 24 6.70 12.04 -1.31
CA GLU A 24 5.86 11.92 -2.51
C GLU A 24 6.67 11.44 -3.73
N SER A 25 7.83 12.05 -3.98
CA SER A 25 8.71 11.62 -5.08
C SER A 25 9.21 10.18 -4.91
N ALA A 26 9.52 9.75 -3.68
CA ALA A 26 9.92 8.36 -3.42
C ALA A 26 8.77 7.38 -3.70
N VAL A 27 7.55 7.74 -3.29
CA VAL A 27 6.34 6.96 -3.58
C VAL A 27 6.12 6.85 -5.09
N GLU A 28 6.22 7.95 -5.83
CA GLU A 28 6.06 7.95 -7.29
C GLU A 28 7.06 7.01 -7.99
N VAL A 29 8.34 7.07 -7.60
CA VAL A 29 9.38 6.20 -8.17
C VAL A 29 9.09 4.72 -7.89
N LEU A 30 8.67 4.38 -6.67
CA LEU A 30 8.35 3.00 -6.31
C LEU A 30 7.10 2.50 -7.03
N LEU A 31 6.06 3.34 -7.12
CA LEU A 31 4.86 3.03 -7.90
C LEU A 31 5.19 2.83 -9.39
N GLN A 32 6.03 3.68 -9.99
CA GLN A 32 6.49 3.47 -11.36
C GLN A 32 7.21 2.13 -11.54
N ARG A 33 8.09 1.74 -10.62
CA ARG A 33 8.73 0.42 -10.67
C ARG A 33 7.72 -0.73 -10.54
N VAL A 34 6.73 -0.59 -9.67
CA VAL A 34 5.65 -1.58 -9.51
C VAL A 34 4.82 -1.73 -10.79
N GLY A 35 4.49 -0.63 -11.47
CA GLY A 35 3.65 -0.63 -12.67
C GLY A 35 4.39 -0.95 -13.97
N ASP A 36 5.60 -0.41 -14.15
CA ASP A 36 6.33 -0.43 -15.42
C ASP A 36 7.54 -1.38 -15.40
N GLY A 37 7.84 -2.01 -14.25
CA GLY A 37 8.94 -2.94 -14.10
C GLY A 37 8.81 -4.16 -15.02
N VAL A 38 9.85 -4.43 -15.81
CA VAL A 38 9.87 -5.56 -16.75
C VAL A 38 10.16 -6.89 -16.04
N LEU A 39 10.97 -6.84 -14.96
CA LEU A 39 11.34 -8.01 -14.17
C LEU A 39 10.40 -8.14 -12.97
N ALA A 40 9.79 -9.30 -12.81
CA ALA A 40 8.87 -9.56 -11.69
C ALA A 40 9.54 -9.29 -10.33
N GLU A 41 10.79 -9.72 -10.17
CA GLU A 41 11.61 -9.53 -8.97
C GLU A 41 11.76 -8.04 -8.61
N ASP A 42 11.97 -7.16 -9.59
CA ASP A 42 12.10 -5.71 -9.37
C ASP A 42 10.77 -5.09 -8.91
N ARG A 43 9.65 -5.52 -9.49
CA ARG A 43 8.32 -5.06 -9.05
C ARG A 43 8.02 -5.51 -7.62
N GLN A 44 8.34 -6.77 -7.29
CA GLN A 44 8.15 -7.33 -5.95
C GLN A 44 9.01 -6.60 -4.92
N GLU A 45 10.28 -6.33 -5.24
CA GLU A 45 11.18 -5.53 -4.40
C GLU A 45 10.64 -4.09 -4.22
N ALA A 46 10.22 -3.44 -5.31
CA ALA A 46 9.64 -2.09 -5.23
C ALA A 46 8.37 -2.03 -4.37
N LEU A 47 7.54 -3.09 -4.41
CA LEU A 47 6.34 -3.18 -3.59
C LEU A 47 6.67 -3.39 -2.11
N ALA A 48 7.71 -4.19 -1.81
CA ALA A 48 8.22 -4.36 -0.46
C ALA A 48 8.82 -3.05 0.11
N ASP A 49 9.61 -2.35 -0.69
CA ASP A 49 10.16 -1.03 -0.34
C ASP A 49 9.03 -0.02 -0.09
N LEU A 50 7.98 -0.02 -0.94
CA LEU A 50 6.83 0.84 -0.77
C LEU A 50 6.11 0.57 0.54
N ARG A 51 5.87 -0.72 0.87
CA ARG A 51 5.25 -1.14 2.13
C ARG A 51 6.04 -0.65 3.34
N ASP A 52 7.36 -0.81 3.31
CA ASP A 52 8.22 -0.41 4.41
C ASP A 52 8.24 1.12 4.56
N LEU A 53 8.23 1.86 3.44
CA LEU A 53 8.14 3.32 3.43
C LEU A 53 6.83 3.82 4.06
N ILE A 54 5.67 3.31 3.62
CA ILE A 54 4.36 3.76 4.14
C ILE A 54 4.09 3.32 5.57
N SER A 55 4.75 2.25 6.04
CA SER A 55 4.64 1.79 7.43
C SER A 55 5.34 2.74 8.40
N ASN A 56 6.40 3.41 7.95
CA ASN A 56 7.28 4.22 8.78
C ASN A 56 7.20 5.72 8.48
N ASN A 57 6.44 6.14 7.45
CA ASN A 57 6.32 7.53 7.03
C ASN A 57 4.88 7.90 6.70
N THR A 58 4.25 8.69 7.59
CA THR A 58 2.88 9.20 7.43
C THR A 58 2.68 10.01 6.14
N GLN A 59 3.66 10.81 5.72
CA GLN A 59 3.56 11.60 4.49
C GLN A 59 3.57 10.71 3.25
N ALA A 60 4.38 9.65 3.25
CA ALA A 60 4.35 8.66 2.18
C ALA A 60 3.00 7.91 2.13
N ARG A 61 2.46 7.53 3.30
CA ARG A 61 1.15 6.88 3.37
C ARG A 61 0.02 7.79 2.87
N LEU A 62 0.08 9.08 3.19
CA LEU A 62 -0.80 10.13 2.67
C LEU A 62 -0.71 10.22 1.13
N ALA A 63 0.50 10.29 0.59
CA ALA A 63 0.76 10.34 -0.85
C ALA A 63 0.17 9.11 -1.57
N VAL A 64 0.43 7.89 -1.07
CA VAL A 64 -0.16 6.67 -1.64
C VAL A 64 -1.69 6.70 -1.58
N GLY A 65 -2.28 7.18 -0.49
CA GLY A 65 -3.73 7.35 -0.39
C GLY A 65 -4.29 8.32 -1.45
N ALA A 66 -3.59 9.42 -1.70
CA ALA A 66 -4.03 10.46 -2.62
C ALA A 66 -3.93 10.06 -4.10
N HIS A 67 -2.83 9.39 -4.51
CA HIS A 67 -2.58 9.11 -5.94
C HIS A 67 -2.08 7.68 -6.24
N GLY A 68 -1.63 6.92 -5.24
CA GLY A 68 -1.12 5.54 -5.44
C GLY A 68 -2.19 4.45 -5.36
N LEU A 69 -3.35 4.73 -4.74
CA LEU A 69 -4.41 3.76 -4.51
C LEU A 69 -4.95 3.08 -5.79
N PRO A 70 -5.16 3.79 -6.92
CA PRO A 70 -5.58 3.15 -8.17
C PRO A 70 -4.59 2.11 -8.69
N MET A 71 -3.28 2.40 -8.59
CA MET A 71 -2.25 1.47 -9.05
C MET A 71 -2.21 0.21 -8.20
N LEU A 72 -2.28 0.34 -6.87
CA LEU A 72 -2.38 -0.83 -5.98
C LEU A 72 -3.63 -1.67 -6.28
N CYS A 73 -4.75 -1.02 -6.62
CA CYS A 73 -5.96 -1.73 -7.04
C CYS A 73 -5.78 -2.46 -8.37
N THR A 74 -5.05 -1.89 -9.33
CA THR A 74 -4.71 -2.55 -10.60
C THR A 74 -3.88 -3.81 -10.34
N VAL A 75 -2.82 -3.72 -9.51
CA VAL A 75 -2.01 -4.88 -9.13
C VAL A 75 -2.87 -5.99 -8.54
N VAL A 76 -3.74 -5.67 -7.58
CA VAL A 76 -4.64 -6.66 -6.97
C VAL A 76 -5.60 -7.30 -7.98
N LYS A 77 -6.04 -6.54 -9.00
CA LYS A 77 -6.95 -7.04 -10.04
C LYS A 77 -6.24 -7.96 -11.04
N GLU A 78 -5.04 -7.60 -11.45
CA GLU A 78 -4.36 -8.18 -12.61
C GLU A 78 -3.34 -9.26 -12.22
N GLU A 79 -2.66 -9.12 -11.08
CA GLU A 79 -1.56 -9.99 -10.65
C GLU A 79 -2.03 -11.16 -9.77
N ARG A 80 -3.23 -11.71 -10.03
CA ARG A 80 -3.82 -12.78 -9.19
C ARG A 80 -3.02 -14.08 -9.15
N GLN A 81 -2.17 -14.30 -10.15
CA GLN A 81 -1.32 -15.49 -10.27
C GLN A 81 0.05 -15.29 -9.60
N ASP A 82 0.46 -14.04 -9.36
CA ASP A 82 1.68 -13.69 -8.65
C ASP A 82 1.33 -13.42 -7.19
N ILE A 83 1.40 -14.49 -6.37
CA ILE A 83 0.99 -14.45 -4.96
C ILE A 83 1.81 -13.41 -4.17
N GLU A 84 3.08 -13.19 -4.50
CA GLU A 84 3.93 -12.22 -3.81
C GLU A 84 3.50 -10.78 -4.13
N MET A 85 3.23 -10.47 -5.41
CA MET A 85 2.70 -9.16 -5.80
C MET A 85 1.32 -8.90 -5.19
N LEU A 86 0.42 -9.88 -5.28
CA LEU A 86 -0.93 -9.75 -4.73
C LEU A 86 -0.88 -9.52 -3.21
N ARG A 87 -0.08 -10.32 -2.51
CA ARG A 87 0.11 -10.18 -1.07
C ARG A 87 0.68 -8.81 -0.71
N GLY A 88 1.76 -8.38 -1.36
CA GLY A 88 2.38 -7.08 -1.10
C GLY A 88 1.45 -5.91 -1.34
N ALA A 89 0.60 -5.99 -2.37
CA ALA A 89 -0.37 -4.94 -2.67
C ALA A 89 -1.50 -4.90 -1.63
N LEU A 90 -1.98 -6.07 -1.17
CA LEU A 90 -2.97 -6.15 -0.08
C LEU A 90 -2.41 -5.65 1.24
N GLU A 91 -1.15 -5.94 1.56
CA GLU A 91 -0.45 -5.38 2.72
C GLU A 91 -0.39 -3.85 2.65
N CYS A 92 0.01 -3.30 1.49
CA CYS A 92 0.05 -1.86 1.28
C CYS A 92 -1.33 -1.20 1.43
N LEU A 93 -2.36 -1.78 0.81
CA LEU A 93 -3.74 -1.30 0.92
C LEU A 93 -4.22 -1.34 2.38
N THR A 94 -3.89 -2.40 3.12
CA THR A 94 -4.25 -2.53 4.53
C THR A 94 -3.60 -1.43 5.37
N ILE A 95 -2.36 -1.05 5.09
CA ILE A 95 -1.67 0.05 5.79
C ILE A 95 -2.33 1.40 5.45
N VAL A 96 -2.61 1.65 4.18
CA VAL A 96 -3.14 2.94 3.68
C VAL A 96 -4.59 3.20 4.12
N ILE A 97 -5.39 2.13 4.22
CA ILE A 97 -6.82 2.15 4.60
C ILE A 97 -7.01 1.85 6.10
N GLY A 98 -5.99 1.29 6.75
CA GLY A 98 -6.01 0.95 8.16
C GLY A 98 -6.09 2.18 9.08
N PRO A 99 -6.51 1.98 10.34
CA PRO A 99 -6.59 3.07 11.31
C PRO A 99 -5.23 3.76 11.50
N PRO A 100 -5.24 5.05 11.90
CA PRO A 100 -4.00 5.76 12.26
C PRO A 100 -3.19 4.97 13.28
N SER A 101 -1.88 5.03 13.15
CA SER A 101 -1.02 4.82 14.31
C SER A 101 -1.28 5.92 15.36
N GLN A 102 -1.01 5.65 16.63
CA GLN A 102 -1.22 6.64 17.71
C GLN A 102 -0.47 7.97 17.46
N ALA A 103 0.64 7.95 16.73
CA ALA A 103 1.38 9.15 16.36
C ALA A 103 0.63 10.05 15.34
N GLU A 104 -0.22 9.45 14.51
CA GLU A 104 -0.94 10.12 13.43
C GLU A 104 -2.28 10.71 13.90
N SER A 105 -2.87 10.11 14.94
CA SER A 105 -4.09 10.61 15.60
C SER A 105 -3.90 11.96 16.31
N ALA A 106 -2.67 12.43 16.48
CA ALA A 106 -2.37 13.72 17.13
C ALA A 106 -2.54 14.95 16.20
N GLY A 107 -2.73 14.73 14.89
CA GLY A 107 -2.94 15.79 13.90
C GLY A 107 -4.36 16.36 13.91
N LYS A 108 -4.50 17.68 13.75
CA LYS A 108 -5.80 18.34 13.57
C LYS A 108 -6.23 18.28 12.10
N GLY A 109 -6.91 17.20 11.70
CA GLY A 109 -7.50 17.04 10.36
C GLY A 109 -8.28 15.73 10.22
N PRO A 110 -9.18 15.60 9.22
CA PRO A 110 -9.84 14.34 8.93
C PRO A 110 -8.79 13.26 8.64
N HIS A 111 -8.94 12.08 9.24
CA HIS A 111 -7.93 11.05 9.14
C HIS A 111 -7.85 10.50 7.69
N PRO A 112 -6.65 10.40 7.09
CA PRO A 112 -6.48 9.99 5.69
C PRO A 112 -7.11 8.64 5.36
N ALA A 113 -7.08 7.70 6.31
CA ALA A 113 -7.65 6.37 6.11
C ALA A 113 -9.15 6.40 5.82
N ALA A 114 -9.92 7.34 6.39
CA ALA A 114 -11.34 7.42 6.13
C ALA A 114 -11.62 7.82 4.67
N VAL A 115 -10.85 8.79 4.16
CA VAL A 115 -10.91 9.22 2.76
C VAL A 115 -10.45 8.10 1.83
N ASN A 116 -9.34 7.43 2.15
CA ASN A 116 -8.81 6.32 1.35
C ASN A 116 -9.78 5.13 1.31
N ALA A 117 -10.38 4.78 2.44
CA ALA A 117 -11.41 3.74 2.54
C ALA A 117 -12.62 4.06 1.67
N GLU A 118 -13.05 5.33 1.64
CA GLU A 118 -14.15 5.77 0.80
C GLU A 118 -13.80 5.68 -0.68
N MET A 119 -12.63 6.19 -1.08
CA MET A 119 -12.15 6.10 -2.46
C MET A 119 -12.05 4.65 -2.93
N PHE A 120 -11.51 3.76 -2.10
CA PHE A 120 -11.47 2.32 -2.38
C PHE A 120 -12.88 1.73 -2.55
N SER A 121 -13.81 2.08 -1.66
CA SER A 121 -15.18 1.54 -1.66
C SER A 121 -16.03 2.05 -2.83
N ARG A 122 -15.72 3.24 -3.37
CA ARG A 122 -16.36 3.80 -4.58
C ARG A 122 -15.94 3.06 -5.85
N GLY A 123 -14.81 2.37 -5.83
CA GLY A 123 -14.33 1.59 -6.97
C GLY A 123 -15.28 0.45 -7.29
N LYS A 124 -15.78 0.43 -8.53
CA LYS A 124 -16.68 -0.61 -9.01
C LYS A 124 -16.02 -1.97 -8.83
N ASP A 125 -16.75 -2.89 -8.22
CA ASP A 125 -16.36 -4.27 -7.96
C ASP A 125 -15.18 -4.47 -7.00
N ASN A 126 -14.63 -3.41 -6.37
CA ASN A 126 -13.49 -3.55 -5.45
C ASN A 126 -13.83 -4.46 -4.25
N ILE A 127 -14.99 -4.25 -3.63
CA ILE A 127 -15.44 -5.10 -2.51
C ILE A 127 -15.75 -6.53 -2.99
N GLY A 128 -16.43 -6.66 -4.14
CA GLY A 128 -16.73 -7.97 -4.72
C GLY A 128 -15.47 -8.77 -5.07
N MET A 129 -14.43 -8.09 -5.57
CA MET A 129 -13.12 -8.69 -5.83
C MET A 129 -12.48 -9.23 -4.54
N LEU A 130 -12.45 -8.43 -3.46
CA LEU A 130 -11.91 -8.87 -2.17
C LEU A 130 -12.68 -10.08 -1.63
N LEU A 131 -14.02 -10.06 -1.70
CA LEU A 131 -14.83 -11.21 -1.30
C LEU A 131 -14.53 -12.44 -2.15
N GLY A 132 -14.32 -12.27 -3.46
CA GLY A 132 -13.92 -13.34 -4.37
C GLY A 132 -12.62 -14.03 -3.97
N PHE A 133 -11.63 -13.31 -3.44
CA PHE A 133 -10.38 -13.93 -2.95
C PHE A 133 -10.60 -14.87 -1.76
N LEU A 134 -11.68 -14.69 -1.01
CA LEU A 134 -12.00 -15.50 0.17
C LEU A 134 -12.84 -16.74 -0.17
N GLU A 135 -13.29 -16.89 -1.41
CA GLU A 135 -14.01 -18.08 -1.86
C GLU A 135 -13.09 -19.32 -1.86
N ASP A 136 -13.70 -20.50 -2.01
CA ASP A 136 -12.96 -21.73 -2.21
C ASP A 136 -12.48 -21.85 -3.67
N GLU A 137 -11.49 -22.70 -3.90
CA GLU A 137 -11.03 -22.98 -5.26
C GLU A 137 -12.17 -23.59 -6.11
N PRO A 138 -12.23 -23.28 -7.41
CA PRO A 138 -11.23 -22.54 -8.21
C PRO A 138 -11.45 -21.02 -8.28
N ALA A 139 -12.47 -20.48 -7.60
CA ALA A 139 -12.84 -19.07 -7.73
C ALA A 139 -11.98 -18.14 -6.86
N GLY A 140 -11.64 -18.58 -5.65
CA GLY A 140 -10.84 -17.82 -4.69
C GLY A 140 -9.36 -18.15 -4.72
N ILE A 141 -8.65 -17.70 -3.68
CA ILE A 141 -7.20 -17.85 -3.55
C ILE A 141 -6.89 -18.72 -2.34
N SER A 142 -6.04 -19.73 -2.54
CA SER A 142 -5.66 -20.69 -1.50
C SER A 142 -4.58 -20.17 -0.54
N ASP A 143 -3.78 -19.17 -0.94
CA ASP A 143 -2.73 -18.60 -0.10
C ASP A 143 -3.29 -17.98 1.20
N PHE A 144 -2.74 -18.41 2.33
CA PHE A 144 -3.18 -17.99 3.66
C PHE A 144 -2.99 -16.48 3.89
N TYR A 145 -1.86 -15.91 3.47
CA TYR A 145 -1.54 -14.50 3.74
C TYR A 145 -2.38 -13.57 2.87
N VAL A 146 -2.65 -13.93 1.62
CA VAL A 146 -3.59 -13.22 0.76
C VAL A 146 -4.98 -13.16 1.41
N ARG A 147 -5.52 -14.30 1.87
CA ARG A 147 -6.82 -14.34 2.57
C ARG A 147 -6.80 -13.54 3.87
N TYR A 148 -5.73 -13.65 4.64
CA TYR A 148 -5.55 -12.92 5.90
C TYR A 148 -5.59 -11.40 5.69
N HIS A 149 -4.76 -10.88 4.78
CA HIS A 149 -4.73 -9.44 4.50
C HIS A 149 -6.02 -8.95 3.84
N THR A 150 -6.68 -9.79 3.04
CA THR A 150 -8.01 -9.49 2.51
C THR A 150 -9.04 -9.30 3.63
N ILE A 151 -9.05 -10.18 4.64
CA ILE A 151 -9.92 -10.04 5.81
C ILE A 151 -9.57 -8.79 6.62
N GLN A 152 -8.29 -8.50 6.83
CA GLN A 152 -7.86 -7.29 7.53
C GLN A 152 -8.31 -6.01 6.82
N LEU A 153 -8.18 -5.97 5.50
CA LEU A 153 -8.61 -4.85 4.68
C LEU A 153 -10.14 -4.67 4.75
N LEU A 154 -10.91 -5.75 4.57
CA LEU A 154 -12.37 -5.73 4.70
C LEU A 154 -12.81 -5.29 6.10
N THR A 155 -12.12 -5.73 7.15
CA THR A 155 -12.37 -5.32 8.53
C THR A 155 -12.14 -3.81 8.71
N SER A 156 -11.05 -3.29 8.14
CA SER A 156 -10.73 -1.84 8.21
C SER A 156 -11.78 -1.00 7.47
N LEU A 157 -12.20 -1.44 6.28
CA LEU A 157 -13.27 -0.80 5.51
C LEU A 157 -14.61 -0.79 6.26
N ALA A 158 -14.96 -1.90 6.92
CA ALA A 158 -16.17 -2.00 7.74
C ALA A 158 -16.11 -1.09 8.97
N ALA A 159 -14.95 -1.00 9.64
CA ALA A 159 -14.76 -0.15 10.81
C ALA A 159 -14.95 1.35 10.47
N VAL A 160 -14.39 1.82 9.36
CA VAL A 160 -14.58 3.21 8.88
C VAL A 160 -16.05 3.47 8.55
N SER A 161 -16.75 2.50 7.97
CA SER A 161 -18.17 2.63 7.64
C SER A 161 -19.04 2.70 8.89
N SER A 162 -18.74 1.92 9.92
CA SER A 162 -19.45 1.92 11.22
C SER A 162 -19.31 3.25 11.96
N LEU A 163 -18.09 3.81 12.01
CA LEU A 163 -17.85 5.12 12.64
C LEU A 163 -18.71 6.22 12.02
N ARG A 164 -18.85 6.23 10.69
CA ARG A 164 -19.72 7.21 10.01
C ARG A 164 -21.18 7.09 10.37
N ILE A 165 -21.70 5.88 10.57
CA ILE A 165 -23.09 5.67 10.99
C ILE A 165 -23.30 6.21 12.41
N GLN A 166 -22.30 6.08 13.28
CA GLN A 166 -22.36 6.63 14.64
C GLN A 166 -22.30 8.16 14.66
N GLU A 167 -21.57 8.80 13.74
CA GLU A 167 -21.47 10.27 13.66
C GLU A 167 -22.80 10.96 13.25
N VAL A 168 -23.70 10.24 12.59
CA VAL A 168 -25.00 10.76 12.11
C VAL A 168 -26.18 10.40 13.02
N CYS A 169 -25.95 9.62 14.08
CA CYS A 169 -26.94 9.25 15.09
C CYS A 169 -26.77 10.10 16.34
#